data_AF-A0A8H6HDQ5-F1
#
_entry.id   AF-A0A8H6HDQ5-F1
#
_cell.length_a   1.000
_cell.length_b   1.000
_cell.length_c   1.000
_cell.angle_alpha   90.00
_cell.angle_beta   90.00
_cell.angle_gamma   90.00
#
_symmetry.space_group_name_H-M   'P 1'
#
loop_
_entity.id
_entity.type
_entity.pdbx_description
1 polymer ?
#
loop_
_entity_poly.entity_id
_entity_poly.type
_entity_poly.pdbx_seq_one_letter_code
_entity_poly.pdbx_strand_id
1 'polypeptide(L)'
;MASSHYSEPPLTDHFDDDDDIVQQGGGLAADEDDAIARQGLKSTLKIKSVTKIEKLENTTKIYKKASTKSSKDRPKVADLPEDAKLRWNFMKIRCVDAIGKELPWADLSDAAITELWNGMFDENEEHTVLISSTPYLGKRKATRDEVELFQLIKPLVRNQVLAAEWKTQFALAAIKAVHAEWDRRDLDTPDQRASWVSQMLGPDPRDRHSRNRPFLWRATDSLTWSGQDPNTCGGGLFLGRMVLKVFAEHLSIVGSSTPGALEALGFVPSSKPRGALMLSIQAVNQALEYSLTGKTEIPQGNDKTGHFSKENWGDYERLTTLNGQDYRKPVKRATVFAATINALDDQRWAAIIDAGKSFIGKKDTSERRGRARVGAAPLLEVQESDDEVIQDSMYM
;
A
#
# COMPACT_ATOMS: atom_id res chain seq x y z
N MET A 1 42.59 -4.78 -89.71
CA MET A 1 42.40 -3.38 -90.13
C MET A 1 41.05 -2.91 -89.58
N ALA A 2 41.05 -1.76 -88.90
CA ALA A 2 39.93 -0.99 -88.33
C ALA A 2 39.11 -1.69 -87.21
N SER A 3 39.16 -1.19 -85.95
CA SER A 3 38.39 -0.06 -85.36
C SER A 3 36.97 -0.50 -84.92
N SER A 4 36.38 -0.10 -83.80
CA SER A 4 36.74 0.91 -82.79
C SER A 4 36.05 0.60 -81.45
N HIS A 5 36.67 1.12 -80.38
CA HIS A 5 36.06 1.45 -79.10
C HIS A 5 34.81 2.31 -79.23
N TYR A 6 33.89 2.19 -78.26
CA TYR A 6 33.33 3.34 -77.55
C TYR A 6 33.13 2.99 -76.08
N SER A 7 33.79 3.76 -75.22
CA SER A 7 33.62 3.84 -73.77
C SER A 7 32.97 5.19 -73.46
N GLU A 8 32.08 5.27 -72.48
CA GLU A 8 31.69 6.49 -71.75
C GLU A 8 30.65 6.14 -70.65
N PRO A 9 30.46 6.94 -69.58
CA PRO A 9 31.41 7.24 -68.50
C PRO A 9 30.77 7.03 -67.10
N PRO A 10 31.55 7.17 -65.98
CA PRO A 10 31.01 7.20 -64.64
C PRO A 10 30.57 8.62 -64.25
N LEU A 11 29.47 8.76 -63.51
CA LEU A 11 29.03 10.02 -62.94
C LEU A 11 29.63 10.20 -61.53
N THR A 12 30.45 11.23 -61.40
CA THR A 12 30.98 11.80 -60.15
C THR A 12 30.37 13.18 -59.89
N ASP A 13 30.12 13.45 -58.60
CA ASP A 13 30.28 14.71 -57.86
C ASP A 13 29.56 15.99 -58.30
N HIS A 14 28.80 16.63 -57.40
CA HIS A 14 29.33 17.67 -56.49
C HIS A 14 28.20 18.40 -55.71
N PHE A 15 28.39 18.52 -54.37
CA PHE A 15 28.41 19.72 -53.49
C PHE A 15 27.23 20.73 -53.57
N ASP A 16 26.73 21.34 -52.49
CA ASP A 16 27.37 22.10 -51.40
C ASP A 16 26.69 21.78 -50.04
N ASP A 17 27.35 21.72 -48.87
CA ASP A 17 28.21 22.66 -48.11
C ASP A 17 27.47 23.77 -47.31
N ASP A 18 28.06 24.06 -46.14
CA ASP A 18 27.82 25.08 -45.09
C ASP A 18 26.92 24.66 -43.89
N ASP A 19 27.49 24.26 -42.73
CA ASP A 19 28.22 25.00 -41.65
C ASP A 19 27.27 25.86 -40.78
N ASP A 20 27.26 25.87 -39.43
CA ASP A 20 28.29 25.96 -38.37
C ASP A 20 27.74 25.35 -37.05
N ILE A 21 28.45 24.57 -36.22
CA ILE A 21 29.55 24.86 -35.27
C ILE A 21 29.28 26.01 -34.27
N VAL A 22 29.00 25.66 -33.01
CA VAL A 22 29.65 26.33 -31.84
C VAL A 22 29.99 25.28 -30.79
N GLN A 23 31.26 24.90 -30.77
CA GLN A 23 31.95 24.32 -29.63
C GLN A 23 32.85 25.43 -29.08
N GLN A 24 32.76 25.77 -27.80
CA GLN A 24 33.77 26.56 -27.12
C GLN A 24 34.04 25.97 -25.75
N GLY A 25 35.29 25.52 -25.57
CA GLY A 25 35.88 25.18 -24.29
C GLY A 25 36.85 26.27 -23.81
N GLY A 26 37.32 26.07 -22.59
CA GLY A 26 38.39 26.79 -21.87
C GLY A 26 38.15 26.58 -20.38
N GLY A 27 38.97 25.86 -19.59
CA GLY A 27 40.44 25.87 -19.51
C GLY A 27 40.86 27.17 -18.81
N LEU A 28 41.51 27.22 -17.63
CA LEU A 28 42.62 26.40 -17.12
C LEU A 28 42.88 26.68 -15.60
N ALA A 29 43.55 25.71 -14.98
CA ALA A 29 44.61 25.77 -13.92
C ALA A 29 44.27 26.34 -12.52
N ALA A 30 44.92 25.95 -11.41
CA ALA A 30 46.09 25.11 -11.17
C ALA A 30 46.04 24.51 -9.73
N ASP A 31 46.75 23.39 -9.56
CA ASP A 31 47.60 22.95 -8.45
C ASP A 31 47.12 23.14 -6.99
N GLU A 32 47.11 22.05 -6.22
CA GLU A 32 48.26 21.70 -5.36
C GLU A 32 48.03 20.36 -4.65
N ASP A 33 49.15 19.67 -4.48
CA ASP A 33 49.35 18.40 -3.78
C ASP A 33 48.81 18.39 -2.34
N ASP A 34 48.32 17.23 -1.90
CA ASP A 34 48.86 16.63 -0.67
C ASP A 34 48.36 15.19 -0.48
N ALA A 35 49.29 14.25 -0.64
CA ALA A 35 49.21 12.93 -0.07
C ALA A 35 49.80 12.97 1.35
N ILE A 36 49.07 12.55 2.39
CA ILE A 36 49.67 12.03 3.63
C ILE A 36 48.69 11.13 4.41
N ALA A 37 49.21 9.94 4.70
CA ALA A 37 49.08 9.09 5.88
C ALA A 37 47.71 8.69 6.50
N ARG A 38 47.54 7.36 6.50
CA ARG A 38 47.09 6.52 7.63
C ARG A 38 47.11 7.20 9.01
N GLN A 39 45.97 7.20 9.71
CA GLN A 39 45.91 6.77 11.11
C GLN A 39 44.49 6.43 11.54
N GLY A 40 44.36 5.28 12.21
CA GLY A 40 43.13 4.87 12.86
C GLY A 40 42.82 5.77 14.06
N LEU A 41 41.55 6.09 14.22
CA LEU A 41 41.03 6.71 15.44
C LEU A 41 39.72 6.02 15.81
N LYS A 42 39.79 5.29 16.92
CA LYS A 42 38.66 4.89 17.74
C LYS A 42 37.83 6.13 18.05
N SER A 43 36.60 6.21 17.55
CA SER A 43 35.65 7.22 18.01
C SER A 43 34.59 6.56 18.90
N THR A 44 34.76 6.77 20.20
CA THR A 44 33.69 6.72 21.19
C THR A 44 32.64 7.76 20.82
N LEU A 45 31.54 7.31 20.21
CA LEU A 45 30.35 8.13 19.95
C LEU A 45 29.68 8.49 21.28
N LYS A 46 30.11 9.61 21.87
CA LYS A 46 29.28 10.40 22.80
C LYS A 46 28.24 11.13 21.97
N ILE A 47 27.03 10.60 21.93
CA ILE A 47 25.88 11.26 21.30
C ILE A 47 25.45 12.41 22.22
N LYS A 48 25.71 13.63 21.76
CA LYS A 48 25.18 14.85 22.37
C LYS A 48 23.66 14.90 22.14
N SER A 49 22.94 15.11 23.23
CA SER A 49 21.51 15.44 23.26
C SER A 49 21.20 16.69 22.43
N VAL A 50 19.97 16.72 21.90
CA VAL A 50 19.12 17.86 21.49
C VAL A 50 18.68 17.74 20.02
N THR A 51 17.41 17.45 19.78
CA THR A 51 16.46 18.43 19.23
C THR A 51 15.04 18.01 19.57
N LYS A 52 14.33 18.88 20.30
CA LYS A 52 12.93 18.75 20.67
C LYS A 52 12.09 18.77 19.38
N ILE A 53 11.49 17.64 19.00
CA ILE A 53 10.55 17.61 17.88
C ILE A 53 9.27 18.30 18.35
N GLU A 54 8.94 19.41 17.69
CA GLU A 54 7.69 20.14 17.91
C GLU A 54 6.49 19.19 17.76
N LYS A 55 5.58 19.24 18.75
CA LYS A 55 4.24 18.68 18.60
C LYS A 55 3.66 19.22 17.30
N LEU A 56 3.27 18.34 16.38
CA LEU A 56 2.44 18.67 15.23
C LEU A 56 1.07 19.15 15.74
N GLU A 57 0.97 20.42 16.11
CA GLU A 57 -0.24 21.03 16.69
C GLU A 57 -1.37 21.21 15.66
N ASN A 58 -1.13 20.98 14.36
CA ASN A 58 -2.11 21.24 13.30
C ASN A 58 -2.56 19.98 12.54
N THR A 59 -2.99 18.96 13.28
CA THR A 59 -3.87 17.92 12.69
C THR A 59 -5.27 18.16 13.21
N THR A 60 -6.03 18.87 12.38
CA THR A 60 -7.46 19.12 12.52
C THR A 60 -8.17 17.85 12.97
N LYS A 61 -8.87 17.91 14.11
CA LYS A 61 -9.73 16.85 14.66
C LYS A 61 -10.86 16.52 13.67
N ILE A 62 -10.60 15.78 12.60
CA ILE A 62 -11.59 15.56 11.54
C ILE A 62 -12.46 14.31 11.77
N TYR A 63 -12.06 13.34 12.61
CA TYR A 63 -12.89 12.15 12.85
C TYR A 63 -13.81 12.20 14.09
N LYS A 64 -13.90 13.33 14.80
CA LYS A 64 -14.91 13.50 15.88
C LYS A 64 -16.21 14.19 15.45
N LYS A 65 -16.40 14.53 14.17
CA LYS A 65 -17.58 15.28 13.69
C LYS A 65 -18.60 14.49 12.88
N ALA A 66 -18.64 13.16 13.00
CA ALA A 66 -19.69 12.33 12.38
C ALA A 66 -20.19 11.19 13.31
N SER A 67 -20.47 11.46 14.58
CA SER A 67 -21.38 10.60 15.38
C SER A 67 -21.78 11.28 16.68
N THR A 68 -22.43 12.45 16.61
CA THR A 68 -23.24 12.94 17.75
C THR A 68 -24.57 12.22 17.84
N LYS A 69 -24.96 11.44 16.82
CA LYS A 69 -26.02 10.44 16.96
C LYS A 69 -25.50 9.24 17.73
N SER A 70 -26.31 8.77 18.69
CA SER A 70 -26.01 7.58 19.47
C SER A 70 -25.71 6.39 18.54
N SER A 71 -24.94 5.40 19.01
CA SER A 71 -24.64 4.19 18.21
C SER A 71 -25.87 3.47 17.67
N LYS A 72 -27.08 3.79 18.18
CA LYS A 72 -28.37 3.27 17.72
C LYS A 72 -28.81 3.81 16.35
N ASP A 73 -28.30 4.96 15.90
CA ASP A 73 -28.78 5.59 14.64
C ASP A 73 -27.83 5.41 13.44
N ARG A 74 -26.86 4.49 13.52
CA ARG A 74 -25.99 4.20 12.37
C ARG A 74 -26.78 3.39 11.33
N PRO A 75 -26.78 3.81 10.05
CA PRO A 75 -27.40 3.03 8.99
C PRO A 75 -26.88 1.59 8.96
N LYS A 76 -27.78 0.66 8.73
CA LYS A 76 -27.53 -0.77 8.60
C LYS A 76 -28.01 -1.23 7.24
N VAL A 77 -27.46 -2.35 6.76
CA VAL A 77 -27.93 -3.01 5.53
C VAL A 77 -29.41 -3.36 5.63
N ALA A 78 -29.89 -3.71 6.83
CA ALA A 78 -31.30 -4.00 7.09
C ALA A 78 -32.25 -2.81 6.85
N ASP A 79 -31.73 -1.58 6.79
CA ASP A 79 -32.50 -0.35 6.55
C ASP A 79 -32.65 -0.06 5.04
N LEU A 80 -31.98 -0.82 4.16
CA LEU A 80 -32.12 -0.70 2.70
C LEU A 80 -33.46 -1.31 2.22
N PRO A 81 -33.94 -0.97 1.02
CA PRO A 81 -34.99 -1.72 0.33
C PRO A 81 -34.64 -3.21 0.16
N GLU A 82 -35.63 -4.12 0.12
CA GLU A 82 -35.39 -5.58 0.10
C GLU A 82 -34.57 -6.05 -1.11
N ASP A 83 -34.89 -5.54 -2.29
CA ASP A 83 -34.14 -5.77 -3.53
C ASP A 83 -32.68 -5.29 -3.41
N ALA A 84 -32.46 -4.16 -2.73
CA ALA A 84 -31.13 -3.62 -2.47
C ALA A 84 -30.36 -4.44 -1.42
N LYS A 85 -31.02 -5.01 -0.42
CA LYS A 85 -30.41 -5.95 0.52
C LYS A 85 -29.85 -7.17 -0.22
N LEU A 86 -30.63 -7.73 -1.16
CA LEU A 86 -30.22 -8.88 -1.97
C LEU A 86 -29.00 -8.57 -2.85
N ARG A 87 -28.89 -7.33 -3.35
CA ARG A 87 -27.76 -6.89 -4.19
C ARG A 87 -26.60 -6.26 -3.40
N TRP A 88 -26.74 -6.10 -2.09
CA TRP A 88 -25.74 -5.39 -1.28
C TRP A 88 -24.35 -6.02 -1.38
N ASN A 89 -24.24 -7.35 -1.39
CA ASN A 89 -22.93 -8.00 -1.53
C ASN A 89 -22.25 -7.65 -2.86
N PHE A 90 -23.03 -7.56 -3.94
CA PHE A 90 -22.52 -7.11 -5.24
C PHE A 90 -22.06 -5.64 -5.19
N MET A 91 -22.82 -4.77 -4.51
CA MET A 91 -22.40 -3.38 -4.26
C MET A 91 -21.05 -3.31 -3.55
N LYS A 92 -20.87 -4.12 -2.50
CA LYS A 92 -19.60 -4.19 -1.76
C LYS A 92 -18.44 -4.55 -2.67
N ILE A 93 -18.62 -5.59 -3.49
CA ILE A 93 -17.61 -6.05 -4.45
C ILE A 93 -17.23 -4.94 -5.43
N ARG A 94 -18.23 -4.27 -6.03
CA ARG A 94 -18.00 -3.16 -6.96
C ARG A 94 -17.30 -1.99 -6.30
N CYS A 95 -17.68 -1.61 -5.08
CA CYS A 95 -17.01 -0.55 -4.33
C CYS A 95 -15.56 -0.90 -4.02
N VAL A 96 -15.30 -2.13 -3.56
CA VAL A 96 -13.95 -2.60 -3.21
C VAL A 96 -13.06 -2.69 -4.45
N ASP A 97 -13.56 -3.19 -5.58
CA ASP A 97 -12.85 -3.17 -6.85
C ASP A 97 -12.54 -1.75 -7.31
N ALA A 98 -13.54 -0.86 -7.28
CA ALA A 98 -13.41 0.54 -7.66
C ALA A 98 -12.31 1.24 -6.86
N ILE A 99 -12.38 1.18 -5.53
CA ILE A 99 -11.38 1.82 -4.68
C ILE A 99 -10.02 1.12 -4.72
N GLY A 100 -9.99 -0.18 -5.04
CA GLY A 100 -8.77 -0.95 -5.21
C GLY A 100 -7.90 -0.47 -6.36
N LYS A 101 -8.47 0.24 -7.34
CA LYS A 101 -7.75 0.87 -8.47
C LYS A 101 -7.11 2.22 -8.11
N GLU A 102 -7.66 2.90 -7.11
CA GLU A 102 -7.26 4.25 -6.72
C GLU A 102 -5.97 4.25 -5.88
N LEU A 103 -5.44 5.44 -5.56
CA LEU A 103 -4.34 5.53 -4.60
C LEU A 103 -4.76 5.04 -3.20
N PRO A 104 -3.81 4.55 -2.38
CA PRO A 104 -4.09 4.23 -0.99
C PRO A 104 -4.74 5.40 -0.27
N TRP A 105 -5.72 5.11 0.58
CA TRP A 105 -6.45 6.11 1.35
C TRP A 105 -7.25 7.12 0.52
N ALA A 106 -7.41 6.88 -0.78
CA ALA A 106 -8.51 7.47 -1.52
C ALA A 106 -9.84 7.03 -0.87
N ASP A 107 -10.87 7.82 -1.13
CA ASP A 107 -12.25 7.47 -0.84
C ASP A 107 -13.06 7.56 -2.14
N LEU A 108 -14.14 6.77 -2.24
CA LEU A 108 -15.07 6.92 -3.34
C LEU A 108 -15.81 8.25 -3.21
N SER A 109 -15.78 9.02 -4.30
CA SER A 109 -16.58 10.23 -4.42
C SER A 109 -18.07 9.90 -4.35
N ASP A 110 -18.89 10.86 -3.94
CA ASP A 110 -20.35 10.68 -3.91
C ASP A 110 -20.89 10.31 -5.30
N ALA A 111 -20.26 10.84 -6.36
CA ALA A 111 -20.56 10.51 -7.75
C ALA A 111 -20.23 9.06 -8.09
N ALA A 112 -19.05 8.58 -7.71
CA ALA A 112 -18.67 7.18 -7.94
C ALA A 112 -19.58 6.22 -7.17
N ILE A 113 -19.95 6.53 -5.91
CA ILE A 113 -20.89 5.70 -5.15
C ILE A 113 -22.25 5.64 -5.85
N THR A 114 -22.73 6.78 -6.34
CA THR A 114 -24.01 6.88 -7.06
C THR A 114 -23.99 6.09 -8.37
N GLU A 115 -22.92 6.23 -9.16
CA GLU A 115 -22.74 5.51 -10.42
C GLU A 115 -22.69 4.00 -10.20
N LEU A 116 -21.90 3.55 -9.22
CA LEU A 116 -21.80 2.13 -8.87
C LEU A 116 -23.14 1.57 -8.38
N TRP A 117 -23.89 2.36 -7.60
CA TRP A 117 -25.21 1.96 -7.12
C TRP A 117 -26.20 1.83 -8.28
N ASN A 118 -26.37 2.90 -9.06
CA ASN A 118 -27.36 2.95 -10.14
C ASN A 118 -27.10 1.89 -11.20
N GLY A 119 -25.82 1.64 -11.52
CA GLY A 119 -25.45 0.59 -12.47
C GLY A 119 -25.66 -0.84 -11.95
N MET A 120 -26.24 -1.07 -10.76
CA MET A 120 -26.69 -2.41 -10.33
C MET A 120 -28.18 -2.65 -10.61
N PHE A 121 -28.93 -1.60 -10.90
CA PHE A 121 -30.39 -1.62 -11.03
C PHE A 121 -30.85 -1.21 -12.43
N ASP A 122 -30.00 -1.39 -13.45
CA ASP A 122 -30.23 -1.02 -14.86
C ASP A 122 -31.71 -1.03 -15.25
N GLU A 123 -32.21 0.13 -15.68
CA GLU A 123 -33.58 0.41 -16.14
C GLU A 123 -34.70 0.47 -15.08
N ASN A 124 -34.46 0.12 -13.82
CA ASN A 124 -35.48 0.28 -12.77
C ASN A 124 -35.40 1.66 -12.11
N GLU A 125 -36.24 2.60 -12.56
CA GLU A 125 -36.30 3.98 -12.05
C GLU A 125 -36.53 4.05 -10.52
N GLU A 126 -37.18 3.04 -9.92
CA GLU A 126 -37.53 2.99 -8.49
C GLU A 126 -36.30 2.92 -7.55
N HIS A 127 -35.14 2.49 -8.04
CA HIS A 127 -33.92 2.30 -7.22
C HIS A 127 -32.79 3.25 -7.60
N THR A 128 -33.05 4.21 -8.50
CA THR A 128 -32.09 5.24 -8.87
C THR A 128 -31.81 6.15 -7.67
N VAL A 129 -30.54 6.45 -7.39
CA VAL A 129 -30.16 7.45 -6.38
C VAL A 129 -29.50 8.65 -7.04
N LEU A 130 -29.67 9.81 -6.43
CA LEU A 130 -29.08 11.07 -6.86
C LEU A 130 -28.49 11.82 -5.65
N ILE A 131 -27.34 12.45 -5.86
CA ILE A 131 -26.50 13.03 -4.80
C ILE A 131 -27.15 14.27 -4.18
N SER A 132 -27.90 15.04 -4.97
CA SER A 132 -28.51 16.29 -4.51
C SER A 132 -29.86 16.56 -5.15
N SER A 133 -30.69 17.29 -4.40
CA SER A 133 -31.96 17.85 -4.84
C SER A 133 -31.80 19.05 -5.78
N THR A 134 -30.58 19.37 -6.22
CA THR A 134 -30.30 20.47 -7.16
C THR A 134 -30.04 19.90 -8.54
N PRO A 135 -30.72 20.40 -9.59
CA PRO A 135 -30.52 19.91 -10.95
C PRO A 135 -29.05 20.16 -11.35
N TYR A 136 -28.37 19.11 -11.80
CA TYR A 136 -26.99 19.16 -12.29
C TYR A 136 -26.99 18.69 -13.75
N LEU A 137 -26.41 19.49 -14.65
CA LEU A 137 -26.21 19.14 -16.07
C LEU A 137 -27.47 18.58 -16.78
N GLY A 138 -28.59 19.31 -16.77
CA GLY A 138 -29.77 18.97 -17.56
C GLY A 138 -30.52 17.70 -17.09
N LYS A 139 -30.18 17.13 -15.94
CA LYS A 139 -30.88 15.98 -15.34
C LYS A 139 -32.05 16.43 -14.44
N ARG A 140 -33.06 15.57 -14.30
CA ARG A 140 -34.21 15.81 -13.41
C ARG A 140 -33.78 16.04 -11.98
N LYS A 141 -34.56 16.82 -11.24
CA LYS A 141 -34.37 17.03 -9.81
C LYS A 141 -34.54 15.69 -9.08
N ALA A 142 -33.64 15.38 -8.16
CA ALA A 142 -33.79 14.22 -7.30
C ALA A 142 -35.06 14.32 -6.47
N THR A 143 -35.80 13.22 -6.34
CA THR A 143 -36.87 13.11 -5.37
C THR A 143 -36.28 13.06 -3.97
N ARG A 144 -37.13 13.32 -2.96
CA ARG A 144 -36.70 13.25 -1.56
C ARG A 144 -36.20 11.85 -1.20
N ASP A 145 -36.89 10.83 -1.68
CA ASP A 145 -36.61 9.43 -1.35
C ASP A 145 -35.26 8.97 -1.96
N GLU A 146 -34.93 9.44 -3.16
CA GLU A 146 -33.64 9.15 -3.81
C GLU A 146 -32.46 9.74 -3.02
N VAL A 147 -32.64 10.95 -2.47
CA VAL A 147 -31.63 11.61 -1.63
C VAL A 147 -31.52 10.90 -0.28
N GLU A 148 -32.64 10.57 0.35
CA GLU A 148 -32.66 9.84 1.63
C GLU A 148 -31.99 8.47 1.52
N LEU A 149 -32.25 7.72 0.43
CA LEU A 149 -31.60 6.46 0.15
C LEU A 149 -30.08 6.63 -0.05
N PHE A 150 -29.62 7.66 -0.77
CA PHE A 150 -28.20 7.95 -0.89
C PHE A 150 -27.54 8.24 0.48
N GLN A 151 -28.23 8.97 1.37
CA GLN A 151 -27.74 9.24 2.72
C GLN A 151 -27.64 7.97 3.59
N LEU A 152 -28.37 6.90 3.27
CA LEU A 152 -28.20 5.59 3.88
C LEU A 152 -27.00 4.82 3.27
N ILE A 153 -26.89 4.81 1.95
CA ILE A 153 -25.85 4.05 1.23
C ILE A 153 -24.45 4.60 1.49
N LYS A 154 -24.27 5.92 1.43
CA LYS A 154 -22.97 6.58 1.57
C LYS A 154 -22.22 6.18 2.85
N PRO A 155 -22.81 6.24 4.07
CA PRO A 155 -22.14 5.80 5.28
C PRO A 155 -21.93 4.29 5.35
N LEU A 156 -22.83 3.47 4.78
CA LEU A 156 -22.62 2.02 4.67
C LEU A 156 -21.37 1.72 3.83
N VAL A 157 -21.26 2.32 2.64
CA VAL A 157 -20.07 2.15 1.79
C VAL A 157 -18.82 2.65 2.50
N ARG A 158 -18.80 3.91 2.97
CA ARG A 158 -17.56 4.50 3.50
C ARG A 158 -17.11 3.87 4.81
N ASN A 159 -18.04 3.71 5.77
CA ASN A 159 -17.67 3.32 7.13
C ASN A 159 -17.69 1.81 7.31
N GLN A 160 -18.69 1.13 6.77
CA GLN A 160 -18.79 -0.32 6.93
C GLN A 160 -17.92 -1.03 5.90
N VAL A 161 -18.13 -0.80 4.60
CA VAL A 161 -17.42 -1.56 3.55
C VAL A 161 -15.96 -1.13 3.47
N LEU A 162 -15.68 0.14 3.22
CA LEU A 162 -14.31 0.59 2.91
C LEU A 162 -13.43 0.68 4.15
N ALA A 163 -13.92 1.30 5.24
CA ALA A 163 -13.13 1.46 6.45
C ALA A 163 -13.05 0.17 7.27
N ALA A 164 -14.19 -0.42 7.65
CA ALA A 164 -14.22 -1.54 8.60
C ALA A 164 -14.01 -2.92 7.95
N GLU A 165 -14.61 -3.19 6.78
CA GLU A 165 -14.48 -4.50 6.12
C GLU A 165 -13.23 -4.58 5.25
N TRP A 166 -12.88 -3.53 4.50
CA TRP A 166 -11.77 -3.58 3.56
C TRP A 166 -10.44 -3.18 4.23
N LYS A 167 -10.27 -1.92 4.64
CA LYS A 167 -8.98 -1.41 5.18
C LYS A 167 -8.53 -2.16 6.45
N THR A 168 -9.43 -2.46 7.39
CA THR A 168 -9.07 -3.21 8.61
C THR A 168 -8.57 -4.63 8.33
N GLN A 169 -9.08 -5.30 7.29
CA GLN A 169 -8.63 -6.66 6.95
C GLN A 169 -7.17 -6.68 6.49
N PHE A 170 -6.68 -5.65 5.79
CA PHE A 170 -5.25 -5.57 5.44
C PHE A 170 -4.36 -5.57 6.69
N ALA A 171 -4.71 -4.75 7.68
CA ALA A 171 -3.94 -4.64 8.92
C ALA A 171 -3.91 -5.99 9.67
N LEU A 172 -5.08 -6.64 9.83
CA LEU A 172 -5.18 -7.93 10.49
C LEU A 172 -4.45 -9.04 9.72
N ALA A 173 -4.59 -9.07 8.40
CA ALA A 173 -3.92 -10.03 7.54
C ALA A 173 -2.39 -9.85 7.55
N ALA A 174 -1.91 -8.61 7.63
CA ALA A 174 -0.47 -8.33 7.70
C ALA A 174 0.16 -8.87 8.98
N ILE A 175 -0.48 -8.66 10.13
CA ILE A 175 -0.02 -9.23 11.40
C ILE A 175 0.00 -10.76 11.32
N LYS A 176 -1.07 -11.37 10.81
CA LYS A 176 -1.15 -12.82 10.60
C LYS A 176 -0.05 -13.31 9.66
N ALA A 177 0.25 -12.57 8.59
CA ALA A 177 1.29 -12.93 7.63
C ALA A 177 2.69 -12.90 8.26
N VAL A 178 2.98 -11.90 9.10
CA VAL A 178 4.24 -11.83 9.87
C VAL A 178 4.36 -13.01 10.84
N HIS A 179 3.31 -13.30 11.62
CA HIS A 179 3.32 -14.45 12.54
C HIS A 179 3.46 -15.78 11.81
N ALA A 180 2.79 -15.94 10.67
CA ALA A 180 2.93 -17.13 9.84
C ALA A 180 4.36 -17.32 9.32
N GLU A 181 5.10 -16.24 9.05
CA GLU A 181 6.52 -16.33 8.69
C GLU A 181 7.41 -16.71 9.88
N TRP A 182 7.08 -16.27 11.08
CA TRP A 182 7.79 -16.71 12.30
C TRP A 182 7.59 -18.20 12.53
N ASP A 183 6.35 -18.67 12.45
CA ASP A 183 6.01 -20.09 12.55
C ASP A 183 6.73 -20.91 11.47
N ARG A 184 6.73 -20.43 10.23
CA ARG A 184 7.34 -21.12 9.08
C ARG A 184 8.87 -21.24 9.20
N ARG A 185 9.51 -20.27 9.85
CA ARG A 185 10.97 -20.18 10.02
C ARG A 185 11.45 -20.69 11.38
N ASP A 186 10.55 -21.24 12.20
CA ASP A 186 10.84 -21.71 13.56
C ASP A 186 11.50 -20.61 14.43
N LEU A 187 11.02 -19.36 14.32
CA LEU A 187 11.52 -18.23 15.12
C LEU A 187 10.82 -18.22 16.49
N ASP A 188 11.35 -18.99 17.42
CA ASP A 188 10.71 -19.24 18.72
C ASP A 188 11.00 -18.13 19.75
N THR A 189 12.09 -17.35 19.60
CA THR A 189 12.46 -16.28 20.55
C THR A 189 12.18 -14.87 20.03
N PRO A 190 11.91 -13.89 20.94
CA PRO A 190 11.79 -12.49 20.55
C PRO A 190 13.02 -11.96 19.80
N ASP A 191 14.23 -12.30 20.24
CA ASP A 191 15.47 -11.83 19.59
C ASP A 191 15.62 -12.35 18.15
N GLN A 192 15.26 -13.62 17.91
CA GLN A 192 15.25 -14.21 16.56
C GLN A 192 14.24 -13.48 15.66
N ARG A 193 13.04 -13.20 16.19
CA ARG A 193 11.99 -12.46 15.48
C ARG A 193 12.42 -11.03 15.19
N ALA A 194 12.96 -10.31 16.16
CA ALA A 194 13.46 -8.95 16.02
C ALA A 194 14.58 -8.85 14.97
N SER A 195 15.52 -9.79 15.01
CA SER A 195 16.60 -9.88 14.03
C SER A 195 16.07 -10.11 12.62
N TRP A 196 15.14 -11.07 12.46
CA TRP A 196 14.52 -11.35 11.16
C TRP A 196 13.68 -10.17 10.64
N VAL A 197 12.89 -9.53 11.51
CA VAL A 197 12.10 -8.33 11.16
C VAL A 197 13.01 -7.19 10.69
N SER A 198 14.12 -6.96 11.40
CA SER A 198 15.11 -5.95 11.02
C SER A 198 15.70 -6.25 9.64
N GLN A 199 16.01 -7.51 9.35
CA GLN A 199 16.44 -7.93 8.01
C GLN A 199 15.36 -7.68 6.95
N MET A 200 14.09 -8.00 7.26
CA MET A 200 12.98 -7.80 6.32
C MET A 200 12.73 -6.33 5.98
N LEU A 201 12.93 -5.42 6.94
CA LEU A 201 12.79 -3.97 6.74
C LEU A 201 13.97 -3.35 5.99
N GLY A 202 15.07 -4.09 5.82
CA GLY A 202 16.26 -3.66 5.09
C GLY A 202 17.26 -2.88 5.95
N PRO A 203 18.35 -2.37 5.34
CA PRO A 203 19.49 -1.79 6.04
C PRO A 203 19.16 -0.50 6.82
N ASP A 204 18.19 0.27 6.34
CA ASP A 204 17.61 1.39 7.08
C ASP A 204 16.10 1.16 7.24
N PRO A 205 15.66 0.65 8.41
CA PRO A 205 14.25 0.44 8.69
C PRO A 205 13.40 1.73 8.56
N ARG A 206 14.01 2.90 8.75
CA ARG A 206 13.34 4.21 8.66
C ARG A 206 13.19 4.70 7.22
N ASP A 207 14.02 4.21 6.30
CA ASP A 207 13.90 4.53 4.88
C ASP A 207 12.79 3.72 4.20
N ARG A 208 11.56 4.21 4.34
CA ARG A 208 10.36 3.61 3.71
C ARG A 208 10.37 3.70 2.19
N HIS A 209 11.30 4.44 1.59
CA HIS A 209 11.41 4.62 0.15
C HIS A 209 12.36 3.62 -0.51
N SER A 210 13.19 2.95 0.28
CA SER A 210 14.11 1.96 -0.23
C SER A 210 13.39 0.81 -0.91
N ARG A 211 13.82 0.51 -2.14
CA ARG A 211 13.45 -0.74 -2.84
C ARG A 211 14.17 -1.96 -2.26
N ASN A 212 15.19 -1.73 -1.43
CA ASN A 212 15.99 -2.77 -0.75
C ASN A 212 15.27 -3.23 0.52
N ARG A 213 13.98 -3.52 0.39
CA ARG A 213 13.12 -4.05 1.46
C ARG A 213 12.79 -5.50 1.12
N PRO A 214 13.48 -6.48 1.72
CA PRO A 214 13.34 -7.89 1.39
C PRO A 214 11.90 -8.40 1.29
N PHE A 215 11.01 -8.00 2.19
CA PHE A 215 9.61 -8.47 2.20
C PHE A 215 8.82 -8.19 0.91
N LEU A 216 9.30 -7.29 0.05
CA LEU A 216 8.69 -7.00 -1.26
C LEU A 216 8.99 -8.09 -2.31
N TRP A 217 9.99 -8.94 -2.09
CA TRP A 217 10.60 -9.76 -3.13
C TRP A 217 10.41 -11.25 -2.87
N ARG A 218 9.96 -11.99 -3.89
CA ARG A 218 9.75 -13.45 -3.78
C ARG A 218 11.03 -14.22 -3.44
N ALA A 219 12.19 -13.78 -3.91
CA ALA A 219 13.45 -14.48 -3.65
C ALA A 219 13.77 -14.60 -2.15
N THR A 220 13.22 -13.71 -1.33
CA THR A 220 13.45 -13.69 0.11
C THR A 220 12.54 -14.65 0.88
N ASP A 221 11.55 -15.24 0.19
CA ASP A 221 10.64 -16.24 0.78
C ASP A 221 11.34 -17.56 1.08
N SER A 222 12.53 -17.80 0.49
CA SER A 222 13.30 -19.01 0.81
C SER A 222 13.65 -19.07 2.29
N LEU A 223 13.53 -20.27 2.89
CA LEU A 223 14.02 -20.53 4.25
C LEU A 223 15.54 -20.39 4.35
N THR A 224 16.25 -20.58 3.23
CA THR A 224 17.70 -20.48 3.15
C THR A 224 18.19 -19.07 2.78
N TRP A 225 17.29 -18.10 2.58
CA TRP A 225 17.70 -16.73 2.31
C TRP A 225 18.36 -16.14 3.56
N SER A 226 19.55 -15.56 3.39
CA SER A 226 20.44 -15.19 4.50
C SER A 226 20.85 -13.71 4.44
N GLY A 227 19.97 -12.83 3.96
CA GLY A 227 20.21 -11.39 3.93
C GLY A 227 20.90 -10.84 2.68
N GLN A 228 21.03 -11.64 1.60
CA GLN A 228 21.55 -11.14 0.33
C GLN A 228 20.66 -10.02 -0.25
N ASP A 229 21.23 -9.12 -1.05
CA ASP A 229 20.48 -8.02 -1.69
C ASP A 229 19.31 -8.59 -2.52
N PRO A 230 18.06 -8.29 -2.15
CA PRO A 230 16.89 -8.86 -2.81
C PRO A 230 16.78 -8.47 -4.28
N ASN A 231 17.35 -7.33 -4.71
CA ASN A 231 17.34 -6.93 -6.12
C ASN A 231 18.18 -7.86 -7.00
N THR A 232 19.18 -8.50 -6.42
CA THR A 232 20.12 -9.38 -7.14
C THR A 232 19.72 -10.85 -7.10
N CYS A 233 18.87 -11.23 -6.14
CA CYS A 233 18.44 -12.61 -5.94
C CYS A 233 17.29 -13.04 -6.87
N GLY A 234 16.71 -12.12 -7.63
CA GLY A 234 15.62 -12.39 -8.58
C GLY A 234 14.25 -12.57 -7.91
N GLY A 235 13.39 -13.42 -8.49
CA GLY A 235 12.07 -13.76 -7.92
C GLY A 235 10.94 -12.76 -8.18
N GLY A 236 11.26 -11.51 -8.53
CA GLY A 236 10.30 -10.49 -8.94
C GLY A 236 9.79 -9.62 -7.79
N LEU A 237 9.72 -8.31 -8.06
CA LEU A 237 9.25 -7.29 -7.12
C LEU A 237 7.73 -7.36 -6.92
N PHE A 238 7.29 -7.11 -5.69
CA PHE A 238 5.89 -7.21 -5.20
C PHE A 238 5.31 -8.63 -5.18
N LEU A 239 6.14 -9.65 -5.40
CA LEU A 239 5.78 -11.06 -5.27
C LEU A 239 6.21 -11.67 -3.93
N GLY A 240 6.64 -10.85 -2.97
CA GLY A 240 6.96 -11.33 -1.62
C GLY A 240 5.74 -11.95 -0.93
N ARG A 241 5.94 -13.09 -0.27
CA ARG A 241 4.86 -13.93 0.28
C ARG A 241 3.94 -13.20 1.25
N MET A 242 4.48 -12.39 2.15
CA MET A 242 3.64 -11.61 3.08
C MET A 242 2.75 -10.61 2.35
N VAL A 243 3.30 -9.91 1.34
CA VAL A 243 2.53 -8.95 0.53
C VAL A 243 1.40 -9.66 -0.20
N LEU A 244 1.68 -10.81 -0.82
CA LEU A 244 0.69 -11.59 -1.54
C LEU A 244 -0.41 -12.17 -0.63
N LYS A 245 -0.05 -12.63 0.59
CA LYS A 245 -1.03 -13.08 1.60
C LYS A 245 -2.00 -11.96 1.98
N VAL A 246 -1.49 -10.75 2.20
CA VAL A 246 -2.33 -9.58 2.53
C VAL A 246 -3.16 -9.14 1.33
N PHE A 247 -2.56 -9.11 0.14
CA PHE A 247 -3.25 -8.75 -1.10
C PHE A 247 -4.38 -9.72 -1.46
N ALA A 248 -4.25 -10.99 -1.07
CA ALA A 248 -5.30 -11.99 -1.23
C ALA A 248 -6.61 -11.63 -0.51
N GLU A 249 -6.61 -10.79 0.53
CA GLU A 249 -7.84 -10.32 1.17
C GLU A 249 -8.69 -9.47 0.21
N HIS A 250 -8.06 -8.56 -0.54
CA HIS A 250 -8.76 -7.80 -1.58
C HIS A 250 -9.32 -8.73 -2.66
N LEU A 251 -8.50 -9.66 -3.15
CA LEU A 251 -8.91 -10.62 -4.18
C LEU A 251 -10.03 -11.54 -3.68
N SER A 252 -10.00 -11.92 -2.40
CA SER A 252 -11.05 -12.75 -1.79
C SER A 252 -12.37 -11.98 -1.71
N ILE A 253 -12.35 -10.69 -1.37
CA ILE A 253 -13.58 -9.89 -1.36
C ILE A 253 -14.12 -9.76 -2.78
N VAL A 254 -13.29 -9.34 -3.73
CA VAL A 254 -13.72 -9.10 -5.12
C VAL A 254 -14.15 -10.40 -5.82
N GLY A 255 -13.52 -11.52 -5.47
CA GLY A 255 -13.83 -12.86 -5.98
C GLY A 255 -14.83 -13.66 -5.14
N SER A 256 -15.44 -13.08 -4.09
CA SER A 256 -16.30 -13.82 -3.14
C SER A 256 -17.66 -14.28 -3.71
N SER A 257 -18.05 -13.77 -4.88
CA SER A 257 -19.29 -14.19 -5.54
C SER A 257 -19.19 -15.58 -6.13
N THR A 258 -20.33 -16.29 -6.18
CA THR A 258 -20.46 -17.56 -6.88
C THR A 258 -20.00 -17.43 -8.34
N PRO A 259 -19.20 -18.39 -8.86
CA PRO A 259 -18.84 -18.42 -10.28
C PRO A 259 -20.10 -18.29 -11.15
N GLY A 260 -20.08 -17.37 -12.12
CA GLY A 260 -21.22 -17.05 -12.98
C GLY A 260 -22.14 -15.92 -12.48
N ALA A 261 -22.20 -15.60 -11.18
CA ALA A 261 -23.07 -14.51 -10.69
C ALA A 261 -22.53 -13.12 -11.04
N LEU A 262 -21.21 -12.92 -11.00
CA LEU A 262 -20.60 -11.66 -11.46
C LEU A 262 -20.66 -11.52 -12.97
N GLU A 263 -20.44 -12.62 -13.69
CA GLU A 263 -20.49 -12.67 -15.16
C GLU A 263 -21.92 -12.40 -15.66
N ALA A 264 -22.94 -12.96 -15.01
CA ALA A 264 -24.34 -12.66 -15.31
C ALA A 264 -24.71 -11.18 -15.10
N LEU A 265 -23.95 -10.47 -14.26
CA LEU A 265 -24.07 -9.03 -14.04
C LEU A 265 -23.08 -8.20 -14.86
N GLY A 266 -22.37 -8.82 -15.82
CA GLY A 266 -21.40 -8.14 -16.69
C GLY A 266 -20.19 -7.56 -15.95
N PHE A 267 -19.95 -7.97 -14.70
CA PHE A 267 -18.88 -7.41 -13.87
C PHE A 267 -17.57 -8.19 -14.05
N VAL A 268 -16.55 -7.49 -14.53
CA VAL A 268 -15.19 -7.99 -14.63
C VAL A 268 -14.31 -7.25 -13.61
N PRO A 269 -13.73 -7.96 -12.62
CA PRO A 269 -12.76 -7.37 -11.70
C PRO A 269 -11.61 -6.69 -12.40
N SER A 270 -11.05 -5.66 -11.78
CA SER A 270 -9.87 -4.99 -12.27
C SER A 270 -8.68 -5.96 -12.40
N SER A 271 -8.02 -5.93 -13.55
CA SER A 271 -6.74 -6.62 -13.74
C SER A 271 -5.56 -5.93 -13.04
N LYS A 272 -5.74 -4.68 -12.57
CA LYS A 272 -4.70 -3.84 -11.97
C LYS A 272 -5.19 -3.08 -10.73
N PRO A 273 -5.51 -3.77 -9.62
CA PRO A 273 -5.92 -3.13 -8.36
C PRO A 273 -4.71 -2.52 -7.64
N ARG A 274 -4.18 -1.42 -8.21
CA ARG A 274 -2.96 -0.71 -7.81
C ARG A 274 -2.99 -0.25 -6.35
N GLY A 275 -4.12 0.32 -5.92
CA GLY A 275 -4.35 0.77 -4.56
C GLY A 275 -4.32 -0.36 -3.55
N ALA A 276 -4.97 -1.48 -3.87
CA ALA A 276 -4.97 -2.66 -3.01
C ALA A 276 -3.56 -3.23 -2.83
N LEU A 277 -2.75 -3.29 -3.90
CA LEU A 277 -1.35 -3.74 -3.79
C LEU A 277 -0.52 -2.79 -2.92
N MET A 278 -0.65 -1.47 -3.14
CA MET A 278 0.04 -0.47 -2.32
C MET A 278 -0.37 -0.55 -0.83
N LEU A 279 -1.66 -0.75 -0.55
CA LEU A 279 -2.17 -0.90 0.81
C LEU A 279 -1.67 -2.18 1.47
N SER A 280 -1.53 -3.26 0.71
CA SER A 280 -0.92 -4.52 1.18
C SER A 280 0.52 -4.33 1.61
N ILE A 281 1.32 -3.64 0.78
CA ILE A 281 2.72 -3.34 1.08
C ILE A 281 2.82 -2.49 2.36
N GLN A 282 1.98 -1.47 2.49
CA GLN A 282 1.95 -0.63 3.69
C GLN A 282 1.57 -1.41 4.95
N ALA A 283 0.54 -2.27 4.86
CA ALA A 283 0.10 -3.08 5.99
C ALA A 283 1.20 -4.03 6.47
N VAL A 284 1.89 -4.72 5.54
CA VAL A 284 3.03 -5.59 5.87
C VAL A 284 4.17 -4.78 6.50
N ASN A 285 4.52 -3.64 5.90
CA ASN A 285 5.55 -2.77 6.44
C ASN A 285 5.26 -2.37 7.90
N GLN A 286 4.02 -1.98 8.17
CA GLN A 286 3.58 -1.57 9.49
C GLN A 286 3.56 -2.74 10.50
N ALA A 287 3.09 -3.92 10.08
CA ALA A 287 3.13 -5.11 10.93
C ALA A 287 4.57 -5.50 11.30
N LEU A 288 5.52 -5.35 10.36
CA LEU A 288 6.95 -5.53 10.62
C LEU A 288 7.47 -4.47 11.59
N GLU A 289 7.18 -3.19 11.38
CA GLU A 289 7.60 -2.11 12.30
C GLU A 289 7.08 -2.32 13.73
N TYR A 290 5.83 -2.75 13.90
CA TYR A 290 5.27 -3.11 15.20
C TYR A 290 5.91 -4.33 15.84
N SER A 291 6.71 -5.09 15.08
CA SER A 291 7.33 -6.32 15.54
C SER A 291 8.86 -6.22 15.64
N LEU A 292 9.41 -5.00 15.59
CA LEU A 292 10.86 -4.75 15.69
C LEU A 292 11.46 -5.25 17.01
N THR A 293 10.70 -5.24 18.11
CA THR A 293 11.11 -5.77 19.41
C THR A 293 10.97 -7.30 19.50
N GLY A 294 10.55 -7.97 18.43
CA GLY A 294 10.24 -9.40 18.41
C GLY A 294 8.87 -9.76 18.97
N LYS A 295 8.14 -8.78 19.50
CA LYS A 295 6.73 -8.86 19.89
C LYS A 295 5.94 -7.90 19.02
N THR A 296 4.82 -8.35 18.47
CA THR A 296 3.94 -7.45 17.71
C THR A 296 3.16 -6.58 18.68
N GLU A 297 3.69 -5.40 18.96
CA GLU A 297 3.09 -4.43 19.88
C GLU A 297 2.50 -3.29 19.05
N ILE A 298 1.18 -3.35 18.84
CA ILE A 298 0.44 -2.24 18.22
C ILE A 298 0.38 -1.12 19.28
N PRO A 299 0.91 0.08 18.99
CA PRO A 299 0.83 1.21 19.91
C PRO A 299 -0.61 1.42 20.40
N GLN A 300 -0.80 1.44 21.72
CA GLN A 300 -2.13 1.57 22.32
C GLN A 300 -2.64 3.03 22.29
N GLY A 301 -3.97 3.20 22.35
CA GLY A 301 -4.62 4.47 22.66
C GLY A 301 -4.72 5.47 21.49
N ASN A 302 -4.87 6.76 21.82
CA ASN A 302 -4.93 7.88 20.85
C ASN A 302 -3.57 8.18 20.18
N ASP A 303 -2.56 7.32 20.38
CA ASP A 303 -1.29 7.50 19.74
C ASP A 303 -1.45 7.24 18.23
N LYS A 304 -1.21 8.30 17.46
CA LYS A 304 -1.46 8.33 16.02
C LYS A 304 -0.70 7.20 15.32
N THR A 305 0.44 6.79 15.83
CA THR A 305 1.26 5.74 15.24
C THR A 305 0.59 4.36 15.20
N GLY A 306 -0.38 4.06 16.08
CA GLY A 306 -1.01 2.74 16.23
C GLY A 306 -2.16 2.42 15.27
N HIS A 307 -2.84 3.44 14.73
CA HIS A 307 -4.03 3.20 13.91
C HIS A 307 -3.69 3.09 12.42
N PHE A 308 -4.16 2.01 11.78
CA PHE A 308 -4.13 1.84 10.32
C PHE A 308 -5.08 2.83 9.63
N SER A 309 -4.68 4.10 9.54
CA SER A 309 -5.46 5.19 8.95
C SER A 309 -4.62 6.13 8.09
N LYS A 310 -5.31 6.95 7.28
CA LYS A 310 -4.68 7.93 6.39
C LYS A 310 -3.86 8.97 7.14
N GLU A 311 -4.35 9.43 8.29
CA GLU A 311 -3.71 10.48 9.08
C GLU A 311 -2.32 10.06 9.55
N ASN A 312 -2.13 8.75 9.70
CA ASN A 312 -0.96 8.16 10.32
C ASN A 312 -0.04 7.52 9.28
N TRP A 313 -0.62 6.98 8.21
CA TRP A 313 0.09 6.17 7.23
C TRP A 313 -0.07 6.65 5.78
N GLY A 314 -0.86 7.70 5.57
CA GLY A 314 -0.93 8.45 4.32
C GLY A 314 0.31 9.29 4.05
N ASP A 315 0.37 9.87 2.85
CA ASP A 315 1.35 10.89 2.52
C ASP A 315 1.10 12.16 3.33
N TYR A 316 2.16 12.91 3.65
CA TYR A 316 2.07 14.15 4.43
C TYR A 316 3.04 15.21 3.91
N GLU A 317 2.85 16.46 4.32
CA GLU A 317 3.77 17.54 4.01
C GLU A 317 4.68 17.80 5.22
N ARG A 318 5.99 17.88 4.98
CA ARG A 318 6.99 18.24 5.99
C ARG A 318 7.51 19.65 5.69
N LEU A 319 7.44 20.53 6.69
CA LEU A 319 8.15 21.80 6.62
C LEU A 319 9.65 21.53 6.66
N THR A 320 10.36 22.05 5.68
CA THR A 320 11.82 21.97 5.57
C THR A 320 12.35 23.37 5.32
N THR A 321 13.48 23.72 5.94
CA THR A 321 14.13 25.01 5.72
C THR A 321 15.26 24.84 4.71
N LEU A 322 15.26 25.61 3.63
CA LEU A 322 16.33 25.67 2.64
C LEU A 322 16.66 27.13 2.43
N ASN A 323 17.94 27.49 2.61
CA ASN A 323 18.42 28.87 2.48
C ASN A 323 17.66 29.88 3.37
N GLY A 324 17.27 29.46 4.59
CA GLY A 324 16.56 30.31 5.54
C GLY A 324 15.07 30.54 5.22
N GLN A 325 14.52 29.90 4.18
CA GLN A 325 13.10 29.91 3.86
C GLN A 325 12.46 28.54 4.12
N ASP A 326 11.29 28.56 4.75
CA ASP A 326 10.51 27.35 4.99
C ASP A 326 9.66 27.01 3.77
N TYR A 327 9.80 25.77 3.30
CA TYR A 327 8.99 25.21 2.22
C TYR A 327 8.30 23.92 2.68
N ARG A 328 7.10 23.69 2.16
CA ARG A 328 6.37 22.44 2.37
C ARG A 328 6.84 21.43 1.34
N LYS A 329 7.53 20.40 1.81
CA LYS A 329 7.96 19.27 0.97
C LYS A 329 7.01 18.09 1.15
N PRO A 330 6.41 17.55 0.09
CA PRO A 330 5.60 16.34 0.21
C PRO A 330 6.50 15.13 0.53
N VAL A 331 6.12 14.37 1.55
CA VAL A 331 6.74 13.11 1.96
C VAL A 331 5.80 11.96 1.62
N LYS A 332 6.21 11.15 0.64
CA LYS A 332 5.43 10.01 0.15
C LYS A 332 5.63 8.79 1.03
N ARG A 333 4.64 8.45 1.84
CA ARG A 333 4.66 7.24 2.68
C ARG A 333 3.81 6.16 2.06
N ALA A 334 2.60 6.53 1.66
CA ALA A 334 1.64 5.62 1.10
C ALA A 334 1.87 5.37 -0.40
N THR A 335 2.24 6.42 -1.13
CA THR A 335 2.38 6.37 -2.59
C THR A 335 3.81 6.18 -3.07
N VAL A 336 4.69 5.74 -2.17
CA VAL A 336 6.13 5.61 -2.45
C VAL A 336 6.42 4.67 -3.64
N PHE A 337 5.65 3.58 -3.75
CA PHE A 337 5.77 2.64 -4.86
C PHE A 337 4.82 2.92 -6.03
N ALA A 338 4.04 4.02 -5.99
CA ALA A 338 3.00 4.28 -6.98
C ALA A 338 3.54 4.33 -8.42
N ALA A 339 4.65 5.05 -8.64
CA ALA A 339 5.29 5.11 -9.96
C ALA A 339 5.74 3.73 -10.44
N THR A 340 6.31 2.91 -9.55
CA THR A 340 6.80 1.56 -9.87
C THR A 340 5.64 0.61 -10.20
N ILE A 341 4.57 0.66 -9.41
CA ILE A 341 3.36 -0.17 -9.60
C ILE A 341 2.60 0.24 -10.87
N ASN A 342 2.53 1.53 -11.17
CA ASN A 342 1.90 2.04 -12.40
C ASN A 342 2.66 1.63 -13.66
N ALA A 343 3.98 1.43 -13.56
CA ALA A 343 4.84 1.01 -14.66
C ALA A 343 4.89 -0.51 -14.88
N LEU A 344 4.18 -1.31 -14.06
CA LEU A 344 4.10 -2.77 -14.27
C LEU A 344 3.31 -3.08 -15.55
N ASP A 345 3.88 -3.93 -16.39
CA ASP A 345 3.23 -4.49 -17.57
C ASP A 345 2.13 -5.51 -17.20
N ASP A 346 1.33 -5.91 -18.20
CA ASP A 346 0.21 -6.84 -18.02
C ASP A 346 0.67 -8.23 -17.57
N GLN A 347 1.83 -8.69 -18.04
CA GLN A 347 2.37 -10.00 -17.68
C GLN A 347 2.74 -10.06 -16.19
N ARG A 348 3.36 -9.00 -15.66
CA ARG A 348 3.69 -8.86 -14.24
C ARG A 348 2.44 -8.75 -13.39
N TRP A 349 1.43 -7.98 -13.84
CA TRP A 349 0.15 -7.92 -13.15
C TRP A 349 -0.53 -9.28 -13.09
N ALA A 350 -0.58 -10.02 -14.19
CA ALA A 350 -1.11 -11.38 -14.21
C ALA A 350 -0.38 -12.29 -13.21
N ALA A 351 0.95 -12.24 -13.19
CA ALA A 351 1.74 -13.02 -12.23
C ALA A 351 1.43 -12.66 -10.76
N ILE A 352 1.28 -11.37 -10.42
CA ILE A 352 0.90 -10.93 -9.07
C ILE A 352 -0.51 -11.40 -8.71
N ILE A 353 -1.47 -11.26 -9.63
CA ILE A 353 -2.86 -11.69 -9.41
C ILE A 353 -2.94 -13.20 -9.20
N ASP A 354 -2.29 -13.99 -10.04
CA ASP A 354 -2.30 -15.46 -9.94
C ASP A 354 -1.60 -15.93 -8.66
N ALA A 355 -0.47 -15.32 -8.32
CA ALA A 355 0.23 -15.62 -7.07
C ALA A 355 -0.62 -15.25 -5.84
N GLY A 356 -1.29 -14.09 -5.85
CA GLY A 356 -2.21 -13.66 -4.79
C GLY A 356 -3.42 -14.59 -4.65
N LYS A 357 -4.06 -14.96 -5.77
CA LYS A 357 -5.17 -15.93 -5.79
C LYS A 357 -4.79 -17.26 -5.16
N SER A 358 -3.53 -17.68 -5.30
CA SER A 358 -3.03 -18.90 -4.69
C SER A 358 -3.09 -18.91 -3.16
N PHE A 359 -3.27 -17.76 -2.49
CA PHE A 359 -3.42 -17.66 -1.03
C PHE A 359 -4.89 -17.57 -0.57
N ILE A 360 -5.86 -17.42 -1.47
CA ILE A 360 -7.29 -17.34 -1.11
C ILE A 360 -7.74 -18.68 -0.53
N GLY A 361 -8.41 -18.64 0.63
CA GLY A 361 -9.00 -19.82 1.28
C GLY A 361 -7.99 -20.82 1.87
N LYS A 362 -6.69 -20.60 1.71
CA LYS A 362 -5.67 -21.44 2.33
C LYS A 362 -5.49 -21.06 3.79
N LYS A 363 -6.12 -21.83 4.69
CA LYS A 363 -5.67 -21.90 6.08
C LYS A 363 -4.27 -22.52 6.03
N ASP A 364 -3.25 -21.89 6.66
CA ASP A 364 -1.82 -22.30 6.71
C ASP A 364 -1.54 -23.74 7.23
N THR A 365 -2.56 -24.59 7.29
CA THR A 365 -2.54 -26.01 7.62
C THR A 365 -1.60 -26.86 6.76
N SER A 366 -1.26 -26.47 5.53
CA SER A 366 -0.35 -27.25 4.68
C SER A 366 1.11 -27.15 5.10
N GLU A 367 1.49 -26.19 5.95
CA GLU A 367 2.88 -26.04 6.45
C GLU A 367 3.06 -26.58 7.88
N ARG A 368 1.97 -26.93 8.58
CA ARG A 368 2.00 -27.54 9.92
C ARG A 368 2.33 -29.04 9.94
N ARG A 369 2.57 -29.71 8.80
CA ARG A 369 2.79 -31.17 8.75
C ARG A 369 4.16 -31.65 9.27
N GLY A 370 4.93 -30.82 9.97
CA GLY A 370 6.23 -31.20 10.55
C GLY A 370 6.27 -31.39 12.07
N ARG A 371 5.36 -30.83 12.86
CA ARG A 371 5.46 -30.90 14.34
C ARG A 371 4.43 -31.88 14.91
N ALA A 372 4.92 -33.06 15.26
CA ALA A 372 4.24 -34.00 16.14
C ALA A 372 3.80 -33.28 17.42
N ARG A 373 2.58 -33.61 17.87
CA ARG A 373 1.97 -33.17 19.12
C ARG A 373 2.94 -33.37 20.30
N VAL A 374 3.23 -32.32 21.04
CA VAL A 374 3.62 -32.43 22.45
C VAL A 374 2.92 -31.33 23.24
N GLY A 375 2.12 -31.77 24.23
CA GLY A 375 1.83 -31.03 25.45
C GLY A 375 0.90 -29.83 25.35
N ALA A 376 -0.37 -30.04 25.69
CA ALA A 376 -1.24 -28.98 26.16
C ALA A 376 -0.58 -28.19 27.31
N ALA A 377 -0.68 -26.86 27.28
CA ALA A 377 -0.36 -25.98 28.39
C ALA A 377 -1.54 -25.03 28.63
N PRO A 378 -1.76 -24.60 29.89
CA PRO A 378 -3.06 -24.23 30.43
C PRO A 378 -3.46 -22.78 30.10
N LEU A 379 -4.77 -22.54 30.02
CA LEU A 379 -5.33 -21.19 30.15
C LEU A 379 -4.89 -20.62 31.51
N LEU A 380 -4.17 -19.49 31.51
CA LEU A 380 -3.95 -18.69 32.70
C LEU A 380 -4.92 -17.51 32.70
N GLU A 381 -5.72 -17.49 33.77
CA GLU A 381 -6.52 -16.36 34.20
C GLU A 381 -5.61 -15.17 34.54
N VAL A 382 -6.06 -13.98 34.16
CA VAL A 382 -5.39 -12.71 34.42
C VAL A 382 -5.55 -12.38 35.89
N GLN A 383 -4.41 -12.29 36.60
CA GLN A 383 -4.34 -11.67 37.92
C GLN A 383 -3.59 -10.34 37.75
N GLU A 384 -4.28 -9.25 38.08
CA GLU A 384 -3.71 -7.90 38.13
C GLU A 384 -2.64 -7.83 39.23
N SER A 385 -1.45 -7.33 38.89
CA SER A 385 -0.54 -6.76 39.88
C SER A 385 0.11 -5.50 39.32
N ASP A 386 -0.12 -4.40 40.03
CA ASP A 386 0.64 -3.16 39.93
C ASP A 386 2.12 -3.43 40.23
N ASP A 387 3.00 -3.03 39.32
CA ASP A 387 4.34 -2.54 39.66
C ASP A 387 4.80 -1.55 38.58
N GLU A 388 5.07 -0.32 39.02
CA GLU A 388 5.59 0.79 38.23
C GLU A 388 7.01 0.48 37.73
N VAL A 389 7.23 0.63 36.41
CA VAL A 389 8.55 0.92 35.84
C VAL A 389 8.44 2.13 34.92
N ILE A 390 9.14 3.20 35.29
CA ILE A 390 9.22 4.49 34.60
C ILE A 390 10.48 4.53 33.70
N GLN A 391 10.34 5.13 32.50
CA GLN A 391 11.32 5.52 31.42
C GLN A 391 11.57 4.49 30.30
N ASP A 392 11.50 4.84 29.00
CA ASP A 392 12.01 6.02 28.26
C ASP A 392 11.01 6.63 27.21
N SER A 393 11.23 7.89 26.79
CA SER A 393 10.18 8.85 26.40
C SER A 393 10.05 9.25 24.91
N MET A 394 10.79 8.63 23.99
CA MET A 394 10.58 8.87 22.55
C MET A 394 11.21 7.77 21.69
N TYR A 395 10.89 6.50 21.94
CA TYR A 395 11.51 5.31 21.32
C TYR A 395 12.87 4.93 21.91
N MET A 396 12.85 4.08 22.94
CA MET A 396 13.62 2.84 22.85
C MET A 396 12.80 1.83 22.06
#